data_AF-A0A2S7IPN0-F1
#
_entry.id   AF-A0A2S7IPN0-F1
#
_cell.length_a   1.000
_cell.length_b   1.000
_cell.length_c   1.000
_cell.angle_alpha   90.00
_cell.angle_beta   90.00
_cell.angle_gamma   90.00
#
_symmetry.space_group_name_H-M   'P 1'
#
loop_
_entity.id
_entity.type
_entity.pdbx_description
1 polymer ?
#
loop_
_entity_poly.entity_id
_entity_poly.type
_entity_poly.pdbx_seq_one_letter_code
_entity_poly.pdbx_strand_id
1 'polypeptide(L)'
;MLVKWMKMLLIVGLTVATVSLMILYLDITSAAFSLGVNFALMFWFTLFESQLKPKLNSTYFNSQPFEKQGKWYKKLGVEGYRTILTKIGWEKMRQQQTPIKKDLRAFQVYERASRVAEVGHLVIGGIVLIITTYVILMYSIKDALWLILFNLVLNIYPILLQRYTRPRLQRMIKKFEVTELTSV
;
A
#
# COMPACT_ATOMS: atom_id res chain seq x y z
N MET A 1 8.34 26.44 -6.53
CA MET A 1 7.50 25.90 -5.42
C MET A 1 6.01 25.97 -5.72
N LEU A 2 5.49 27.10 -6.24
CA LEU A 2 4.07 27.26 -6.60
C LEU A 2 3.53 26.16 -7.53
N VAL A 3 4.23 25.84 -8.61
CA VAL A 3 3.84 24.79 -9.58
C VAL A 3 3.67 23.41 -8.93
N LYS A 4 4.48 23.08 -7.92
CA LYS A 4 4.33 21.81 -7.17
C LYS A 4 3.00 21.78 -6.44
N TRP A 5 2.68 22.84 -5.69
CA TRP A 5 1.43 22.93 -4.94
C TRP A 5 0.20 22.98 -5.84
N MET A 6 0.28 23.64 -7.00
CA MET A 6 -0.79 23.60 -8.01
C MET A 6 -1.06 22.18 -8.51
N LYS A 7 -0.01 21.41 -8.84
CA LYS A 7 -0.16 20.00 -9.24
C LYS A 7 -0.79 19.16 -8.13
N MET A 8 -0.39 19.38 -6.87
CA MET A 8 -0.96 18.68 -5.72
C MET A 8 -2.45 18.99 -5.56
N LEU A 9 -2.84 20.25 -5.63
CA LEU A 9 -4.25 20.67 -5.56
C LEU A 9 -5.06 20.07 -6.71
N LEU A 10 -4.50 20.06 -7.92
CA LEU A 10 -5.13 19.43 -9.07
C LEU A 10 -5.34 17.92 -8.85
N ILE A 11 -4.32 17.20 -8.37
CA ILE A 11 -4.42 15.76 -8.07
C ILE A 11 -5.52 15.50 -7.04
N VAL A 12 -5.55 16.27 -5.94
CA VAL A 12 -6.57 16.13 -4.90
C VAL A 12 -7.96 16.44 -5.45
N GLY A 13 -8.10 17.54 -6.21
CA GLY A 13 -9.38 17.92 -6.84
C GLY A 13 -9.89 16.85 -7.81
N LEU A 14 -9.02 16.29 -8.65
CA LEU A 14 -9.37 15.21 -9.56
C LEU A 14 -9.68 13.90 -8.83
N THR A 15 -9.02 13.63 -7.70
CA THR A 15 -9.34 12.48 -6.85
C THR A 15 -10.76 12.60 -6.30
N VAL A 16 -11.10 13.75 -5.72
CA VAL A 16 -12.44 14.02 -5.20
C VAL A 16 -13.48 13.95 -6.32
N ALA A 17 -13.23 14.62 -7.45
CA ALA A 17 -14.13 14.57 -8.60
C ALA A 17 -14.37 13.13 -9.09
N THR A 18 -13.32 12.32 -9.22
CA THR A 18 -13.43 10.93 -9.64
C THR A 18 -14.27 10.12 -8.66
N VAL A 19 -13.99 10.21 -7.35
CA VAL A 19 -14.74 9.47 -6.33
C VAL A 19 -16.21 9.93 -6.27
N SER A 20 -16.46 11.24 -6.34
CA SER A 20 -17.81 11.80 -6.39
C SER A 20 -18.59 11.31 -7.61
N LEU A 21 -17.98 11.32 -8.81
CA LEU A 21 -18.61 10.77 -10.02
C LEU A 21 -18.92 9.28 -9.86
N MET A 22 -18.02 8.51 -9.26
CA MET A 22 -18.29 7.09 -8.97
C MET A 22 -19.47 6.91 -8.01
N ILE A 23 -19.60 7.74 -6.98
CA ILE A 23 -20.73 7.69 -6.04
C ILE A 23 -22.05 8.07 -6.75
N LEU A 24 -22.01 9.02 -7.69
CA LEU A 24 -23.20 9.50 -8.40
C LEU A 24 -23.68 8.54 -9.49
N TYR A 25 -22.75 7.87 -10.18
CA TYR A 25 -23.05 7.07 -11.37
C TYR A 25 -22.96 5.56 -11.17
N LEU A 26 -22.33 5.09 -10.09
CA LEU A 26 -22.27 3.67 -9.75
C LEU A 26 -23.05 3.40 -8.47
N ASP A 27 -23.59 2.19 -8.37
CA ASP A 27 -24.17 1.71 -7.13
C ASP A 27 -23.08 1.54 -6.07
N ILE A 28 -23.13 2.35 -5.01
CA ILE A 28 -22.18 2.38 -3.89
C ILE A 28 -22.08 1.03 -3.15
N THR A 29 -23.12 0.19 -3.24
CA THR A 29 -23.19 -1.14 -2.61
C THR A 29 -22.60 -2.24 -3.50
N SER A 30 -22.31 -1.92 -4.77
CA SER A 30 -21.87 -2.89 -5.75
C SER A 30 -20.39 -3.28 -5.61
N ALA A 31 -20.08 -4.49 -6.11
CA ALA A 31 -18.70 -4.94 -6.27
C ALA A 31 -17.91 -4.03 -7.22
N ALA A 32 -18.54 -3.52 -8.28
CA ALA A 32 -17.91 -2.66 -9.27
C ALA A 32 -17.46 -1.33 -8.67
N PHE A 33 -18.32 -0.68 -7.88
CA PHE A 33 -17.95 0.53 -7.14
C PHE A 33 -16.81 0.24 -6.17
N SER A 34 -16.94 -0.81 -5.36
CA SER A 34 -15.95 -1.17 -4.33
C SER A 34 -14.57 -1.46 -4.91
N LEU A 35 -14.51 -2.20 -6.01
CA LEU A 35 -13.26 -2.48 -6.72
C LEU A 35 -12.71 -1.22 -7.38
N GLY A 36 -13.56 -0.48 -8.08
CA GLY A 36 -13.19 0.72 -8.82
C GLY A 36 -12.64 1.82 -7.90
N VAL A 37 -13.28 2.08 -6.76
CA VAL A 37 -12.84 3.15 -5.85
C VAL A 37 -11.48 2.84 -5.25
N ASN A 38 -11.19 1.57 -4.94
CA ASN A 38 -9.87 1.15 -4.47
C ASN A 38 -8.79 1.41 -5.52
N PHE A 39 -8.99 0.97 -6.77
CA PHE A 39 -8.00 1.19 -7.83
C PHE A 39 -7.86 2.67 -8.22
N ALA A 40 -8.95 3.43 -8.24
CA ALA A 40 -8.91 4.87 -8.47
C ALA A 40 -8.09 5.58 -7.40
N LEU A 41 -8.33 5.26 -6.12
CA LEU A 41 -7.55 5.82 -5.01
C LEU A 41 -6.08 5.39 -5.06
N MET A 42 -5.77 4.15 -5.45
CA MET A 42 -4.39 3.69 -5.66
C MET A 42 -3.69 4.49 -6.76
N PHE A 43 -4.35 4.67 -7.90
CA PHE A 43 -3.82 5.46 -9.01
C PHE A 43 -3.52 6.91 -8.58
N TRP A 44 -4.48 7.57 -7.93
CA TRP A 44 -4.32 8.94 -7.45
C TRP A 44 -3.24 9.05 -6.37
N PHE A 45 -3.14 8.08 -5.46
CA PHE A 45 -2.08 8.04 -4.46
C PHE A 45 -0.68 7.92 -5.11
N THR A 46 -0.52 7.08 -6.16
CA THR A 46 0.75 6.98 -6.88
C THR A 46 1.14 8.31 -7.52
N LEU A 47 0.20 9.02 -8.14
CA LEU A 47 0.46 10.36 -8.69
C LEU A 47 0.83 11.34 -7.59
N PHE A 48 0.10 11.35 -6.47
CA PHE A 48 0.36 12.20 -5.31
C PHE A 48 1.77 11.94 -4.72
N GLU A 49 2.13 10.67 -4.50
CA GLU A 49 3.45 10.31 -3.95
C GLU A 49 4.58 10.73 -4.89
N SER A 50 4.40 10.59 -6.20
CA SER A 50 5.43 10.97 -7.18
C SER A 50 5.82 12.44 -7.10
N GLN A 51 4.88 13.31 -6.69
CA GLN A 51 5.09 14.75 -6.53
C GLN A 51 5.59 15.10 -5.13
N LEU A 52 5.05 14.46 -4.08
CA LEU A 52 5.40 14.78 -2.70
C LEU A 52 6.75 14.20 -2.28
N LYS A 53 7.01 12.92 -2.64
CA LYS A 53 8.16 12.10 -2.25
C LYS A 53 8.48 12.20 -0.75
N PRO A 54 7.56 11.76 0.14
CA PRO A 54 7.79 11.85 1.58
C PRO A 54 9.03 11.06 2.01
N LYS A 55 9.72 11.53 3.06
CA LYS A 55 10.94 10.90 3.58
C LYS A 55 10.68 9.55 4.28
N LEU A 56 9.53 9.41 4.95
CA LEU A 56 9.11 8.18 5.65
C LEU A 56 10.10 7.66 6.71
N ASN A 57 10.68 8.57 7.51
CA ASN A 57 11.69 8.28 8.54
C ASN A 57 11.10 8.04 9.96
N SER A 58 9.79 7.83 10.07
CA SER A 58 9.14 7.63 11.37
C SER A 58 9.53 6.30 12.03
N THR A 59 9.56 6.27 13.37
CA THR A 59 9.74 5.05 14.17
C THR A 59 8.63 4.03 13.94
N TYR A 60 7.48 4.45 13.40
CA TYR A 60 6.41 3.57 12.94
C TYR A 60 6.93 2.47 11.99
N PHE A 61 7.93 2.77 11.15
CA PHE A 61 8.48 1.84 10.19
C PHE A 61 9.53 0.90 10.79
N ASN A 62 9.86 1.01 12.08
CA ASN A 62 10.78 0.07 12.72
C ASN A 62 10.12 -1.30 12.88
N SER A 63 10.86 -2.36 12.57
CA SER A 63 10.37 -3.73 12.77
C SER A 63 10.15 -4.01 14.26
N GLN A 64 8.96 -4.48 14.61
CA GLN A 64 8.63 -4.81 15.99
C GLN A 64 9.17 -6.21 16.37
N PRO A 65 9.43 -6.51 17.65
CA PRO A 65 9.96 -7.80 18.08
C PRO A 65 9.14 -9.00 17.59
N PHE A 66 7.81 -8.90 17.62
CA PHE A 66 6.91 -9.97 17.16
C PHE A 66 6.94 -10.19 15.64
N GLU A 67 7.39 -9.20 14.86
CA GLU A 67 7.47 -9.28 13.40
C GLU A 67 8.71 -10.06 12.94
N LYS A 68 9.78 -10.11 13.76
CA LYS A 68 11.09 -10.68 13.40
C LYS A 68 11.03 -12.14 12.93
N GLN A 69 10.13 -12.93 13.52
CA GLN A 69 9.95 -14.35 13.16
C GLN A 69 8.84 -14.55 12.11
N GLY A 70 8.02 -13.53 11.84
CA GLY A 70 6.92 -13.59 10.88
C GLY A 70 5.79 -14.57 11.22
N LYS A 71 5.83 -15.25 12.37
CA LYS A 71 4.88 -16.32 12.75
C LYS A 71 3.43 -15.84 12.73
N TRP A 72 3.17 -14.63 13.24
CA TRP A 72 1.83 -14.03 13.25
C TRP A 72 1.31 -13.78 11.83
N TYR A 73 2.13 -13.20 10.96
CA TYR A 73 1.74 -12.98 9.56
C TYR A 73 1.48 -14.26 8.80
N LYS A 74 2.24 -15.33 9.07
CA LYS A 74 1.97 -16.65 8.48
C LYS A 74 0.62 -17.20 8.92
N LYS A 75 0.29 -17.12 10.21
CA LYS A 75 -1.03 -17.52 10.75
C LYS A 75 -2.17 -16.71 10.13
N LEU A 76 -1.95 -15.42 9.86
CA LEU A 76 -2.90 -14.54 9.17
C LEU A 76 -2.97 -14.78 7.65
N GLY A 77 -2.31 -15.82 7.11
CA GLY A 77 -2.42 -16.18 5.70
C GLY A 77 -1.64 -15.29 4.72
N VAL A 78 -0.70 -14.45 5.20
CA VAL A 78 0.08 -13.54 4.34
C VAL A 78 0.90 -14.30 3.28
N GLU A 79 1.30 -15.54 3.54
CA GLU A 79 1.99 -16.38 2.54
C GLU A 79 1.06 -16.82 1.40
N GLY A 80 -0.21 -17.14 1.72
CA GLY A 80 -1.23 -17.41 0.70
C GLY A 80 -1.47 -16.18 -0.17
N TYR A 81 -1.63 -15.02 0.46
CA TYR A 81 -1.77 -13.74 -0.24
C TYR A 81 -0.57 -13.45 -1.16
N ARG A 82 0.66 -13.60 -0.66
CA ARG A 82 1.88 -13.46 -1.47
C ARG A 82 1.91 -14.43 -2.66
N THR A 83 1.44 -15.66 -2.46
CA THR A 83 1.39 -16.67 -3.52
C THR A 83 0.41 -16.26 -4.61
N ILE A 84 -0.77 -15.75 -4.24
CA ILE A 84 -1.75 -15.19 -5.20
C ILE A 84 -1.11 -14.06 -6.00
N LEU A 85 -0.47 -13.08 -5.34
CA LEU A 85 0.19 -11.96 -6.02
C LEU A 85 1.30 -12.42 -6.98
N THR A 86 2.06 -13.45 -6.61
CA THR A 86 3.07 -14.03 -7.49
C THR A 86 2.43 -14.68 -8.72
N LYS A 87 1.34 -15.44 -8.53
CA LYS A 87 0.64 -16.14 -9.60
C LYS A 87 0.00 -15.19 -10.62
N ILE A 88 -0.59 -14.09 -10.18
CA ILE A 88 -1.20 -13.10 -11.09
C ILE A 88 -0.16 -12.18 -11.74
N GLY A 89 1.14 -12.37 -11.47
CA GLY A 89 2.23 -11.59 -12.06
C GLY A 89 2.48 -10.23 -11.41
N TRP A 90 1.84 -9.93 -10.28
CA TRP A 90 2.01 -8.65 -9.59
C TRP A 90 3.46 -8.44 -9.11
N GLU A 91 4.08 -9.51 -8.61
CA GLU A 91 5.47 -9.47 -8.17
C GLU A 91 6.43 -9.18 -9.34
N LYS A 92 6.15 -9.74 -10.53
CA LYS A 92 6.95 -9.47 -11.74
C LYS A 92 6.84 -8.00 -12.15
N MET A 93 5.64 -7.43 -12.14
CA MET A 93 5.42 -6.00 -12.41
C MET A 93 6.15 -5.11 -11.39
N ARG A 94 6.09 -5.44 -10.10
CA ARG A 94 6.80 -4.71 -9.05
C ARG A 94 8.31 -4.76 -9.26
N GLN A 95 8.88 -5.93 -9.60
CA GLN A 95 10.32 -6.08 -9.81
C GLN A 95 10.83 -5.37 -11.06
N GLN A 96 9.97 -5.13 -12.07
CA GLN A 96 10.32 -4.27 -13.21
C GLN A 96 10.47 -2.80 -12.79
N GLN A 97 9.63 -2.32 -11.86
CA GLN A 97 9.69 -0.95 -11.35
C GLN A 97 10.79 -0.76 -10.30
N THR A 98 11.01 -1.75 -9.44
CA THR A 98 12.04 -1.73 -8.39
C THR A 98 12.83 -3.04 -8.37
N PRO A 99 13.86 -3.16 -9.22
CA PRO A 99 14.65 -4.39 -9.31
C PRO A 99 15.43 -4.67 -8.02
N ILE A 100 15.39 -5.91 -7.57
CA ILE A 100 16.22 -6.38 -6.44
C ILE A 100 17.56 -6.82 -7.00
N LYS A 101 18.59 -5.99 -6.83
CA LYS A 101 19.99 -6.33 -7.08
C LYS A 101 20.70 -6.67 -5.76
N LYS A 102 21.81 -7.40 -5.83
CA LYS A 102 22.59 -7.82 -4.64
C LYS A 102 23.54 -6.70 -4.17
N ASP A 103 23.03 -5.49 -4.01
CA ASP A 103 23.78 -4.32 -3.54
C ASP A 103 22.96 -3.53 -2.51
N LEU A 104 23.65 -2.77 -1.66
CA LEU A 104 23.05 -2.03 -0.56
C LEU A 104 21.96 -1.07 -1.06
N ARG A 105 22.26 -0.31 -2.11
CA ARG A 105 21.36 0.71 -2.66
C ARG A 105 20.06 0.09 -3.16
N ALA A 106 20.11 -1.04 -3.85
CA ALA A 106 18.91 -1.72 -4.32
C ALA A 106 17.99 -2.16 -3.17
N PHE A 107 18.57 -2.70 -2.08
CA PHE A 107 17.79 -3.05 -0.89
C PHE A 107 17.19 -1.83 -0.19
N GLN A 108 17.93 -0.72 -0.09
CA GLN A 108 17.42 0.53 0.49
C GLN A 108 16.27 1.13 -0.34
N VAL A 109 16.38 1.12 -1.68
CA VAL A 109 15.31 1.58 -2.57
C VAL A 109 14.07 0.69 -2.44
N TYR A 110 14.25 -0.64 -2.39
CA TYR A 110 13.15 -1.58 -2.21
C TYR A 110 12.46 -1.42 -0.85
N GLU A 111 13.22 -1.16 0.21
CA GLU A 111 12.68 -0.90 1.55
C GLU A 111 11.88 0.40 1.59
N ARG A 112 12.37 1.49 0.97
CA ARG A 112 11.59 2.73 0.80
C ARG A 112 10.30 2.48 0.03
N ALA A 113 10.37 1.75 -1.09
CA ALA A 113 9.19 1.44 -1.91
C ALA A 113 8.16 0.62 -1.11
N SER A 114 8.62 -0.29 -0.25
CA SER A 114 7.76 -1.01 0.70
C SER A 114 7.06 -0.07 1.69
N ARG A 115 7.76 0.93 2.24
CA ARG A 115 7.14 1.95 3.13
C ARG A 115 6.10 2.79 2.39
N VAL A 116 6.40 3.21 1.16
CA VAL A 116 5.47 3.98 0.33
C VAL A 116 4.20 3.17 0.06
N ALA A 117 4.33 1.90 -0.33
CA ALA A 117 3.19 1.02 -0.55
C ALA A 117 2.36 0.82 0.75
N GLU A 118 3.01 0.63 1.90
CA GLU A 118 2.33 0.52 3.19
C GLU A 118 1.50 1.76 3.51
N VAL A 119 2.08 2.97 3.33
CA VAL A 119 1.36 4.23 3.55
C VAL A 119 0.19 4.39 2.58
N GLY A 120 0.39 4.04 1.31
CA GLY A 120 -0.68 4.09 0.32
C GLY A 120 -1.89 3.27 0.76
N HIS A 121 -1.67 2.02 1.11
CA HIS A 121 -2.74 1.14 1.58
C HIS A 121 -3.35 1.57 2.92
N LEU A 122 -2.58 2.20 3.82
CA LEU A 122 -3.14 2.78 5.06
C LEU A 122 -4.08 3.95 4.75
N VAL A 123 -3.66 4.89 3.90
CA VAL A 123 -4.46 6.06 3.54
C VAL A 123 -5.73 5.63 2.79
N ILE A 124 -5.57 4.78 1.78
CA ILE A 124 -6.68 4.26 0.97
C ILE A 124 -7.63 3.44 1.83
N GLY A 125 -7.09 2.54 2.66
CA GLY A 125 -7.90 1.73 3.55
C GLY A 125 -8.69 2.54 4.58
N GLY A 126 -8.13 3.66 5.06
CA GLY A 126 -8.82 4.61 5.92
C GLY A 126 -9.96 5.34 5.20
N ILE A 127 -9.74 5.81 3.97
CA ILE A 127 -10.80 6.44 3.15
C ILE A 127 -11.92 5.45 2.86
N VAL A 128 -11.59 4.23 2.42
CA VAL A 128 -12.57 3.18 2.14
C VAL A 128 -13.31 2.80 3.41
N LEU A 129 -12.65 2.77 4.58
CA LEU A 129 -13.31 2.50 5.86
C LEU A 129 -14.38 3.57 6.18
N ILE A 130 -14.11 4.85 5.92
CA ILE A 130 -15.11 5.92 6.11
C ILE A 130 -16.33 5.69 5.20
N ILE A 131 -16.10 5.33 3.93
CA ILE A 131 -17.18 5.02 2.98
C ILE A 131 -17.96 3.79 3.45
N THR A 132 -17.27 2.73 3.87
CA THR A 132 -17.89 1.51 4.44
C THR A 132 -18.77 1.85 5.63
N THR A 133 -18.29 2.67 6.57
CA THR A 133 -19.07 3.10 7.73
C THR A 133 -20.32 3.87 7.30
N TYR A 134 -20.20 4.77 6.33
CA TYR A 134 -21.36 5.46 5.76
C TYR A 134 -22.40 4.48 5.19
N VAL A 135 -21.96 3.50 4.39
CA VAL A 135 -22.86 2.51 3.79
C VAL A 135 -23.54 1.65 4.87
N ILE A 136 -22.82 1.24 5.91
CA ILE A 136 -23.40 0.49 7.04
C ILE A 136 -24.48 1.30 7.75
N LEU A 137 -24.26 2.60 7.96
CA LEU A 137 -25.18 3.47 8.69
C LEU A 137 -26.43 3.83 7.87
N MET A 138 -26.28 4.05 6.57
CA MET A 138 -27.38 4.49 5.70
C MET A 138 -28.15 3.34 5.05
N TYR A 139 -27.54 2.16 4.95
CA TYR A 139 -28.12 0.97 4.33
C TYR A 139 -28.06 -0.19 5.32
N SER A 140 -27.14 -1.14 5.13
CA SER A 140 -26.92 -2.26 6.03
C SER A 140 -25.49 -2.79 5.95
N ILE A 141 -25.13 -3.66 6.91
CA ILE A 141 -23.85 -4.39 6.85
C ILE A 141 -23.76 -5.31 5.62
N LYS A 142 -24.89 -5.81 5.11
CA LYS A 142 -24.92 -6.65 3.92
C LYS A 142 -24.56 -5.85 2.67
N ASP A 143 -25.03 -4.61 2.59
CA ASP A 143 -24.75 -3.70 1.47
C ASP A 143 -23.29 -3.24 1.45
N ALA A 144 -22.63 -3.25 2.62
CA ALA A 144 -21.22 -2.93 2.76
C ALA A 144 -20.26 -4.12 2.50
N LEU A 145 -20.77 -5.33 2.21
CA LEU A 145 -19.95 -6.55 2.13
C LEU A 145 -18.80 -6.43 1.11
N TRP A 146 -19.07 -5.87 -0.07
CA TRP A 146 -18.05 -5.71 -1.09
C TRP A 146 -16.97 -4.71 -0.68
N LEU A 147 -17.35 -3.61 -0.03
CA LEU A 147 -16.39 -2.63 0.50
C LEU A 147 -15.51 -3.27 1.59
N ILE A 148 -16.10 -4.04 2.52
CA ILE A 148 -15.37 -4.76 3.57
C ILE A 148 -14.38 -5.75 2.95
N LEU A 149 -14.87 -6.59 2.03
CA LEU A 149 -14.07 -7.63 1.38
C LEU A 149 -12.89 -7.02 0.61
N PHE A 150 -13.14 -6.03 -0.24
CA PHE A 150 -12.08 -5.42 -1.02
C PHE A 150 -11.15 -4.56 -0.16
N ASN A 151 -11.63 -3.90 0.90
CA ASN A 151 -10.73 -3.19 1.80
C ASN A 151 -9.77 -4.15 2.51
N LEU A 152 -10.27 -5.33 2.91
CA LEU A 152 -9.43 -6.38 3.50
C LEU A 152 -8.36 -6.85 2.49
N VAL A 153 -8.76 -7.27 1.30
CA VAL A 153 -7.87 -7.87 0.29
C VAL A 153 -6.92 -6.86 -0.34
N LEU A 154 -7.38 -5.63 -0.60
CA LEU A 154 -6.66 -4.61 -1.36
C LEU A 154 -5.94 -3.58 -0.49
N ASN A 155 -6.19 -3.53 0.83
CA ASN A 155 -5.47 -2.61 1.72
C ASN A 155 -4.85 -3.31 2.92
N ILE A 156 -5.63 -4.07 3.69
CA ILE A 156 -5.13 -4.72 4.92
C ILE A 156 -4.06 -5.78 4.59
N TYR A 157 -4.34 -6.71 3.68
CA TYR A 157 -3.36 -7.73 3.30
C TYR A 157 -2.06 -7.15 2.71
N PRO A 158 -2.08 -6.13 1.84
CA PRO A 158 -0.89 -5.40 1.43
C PRO A 158 -0.08 -4.79 2.58
N ILE A 159 -0.72 -4.16 3.56
CA ILE A 159 -0.05 -3.62 4.75
C ILE A 159 0.67 -4.75 5.49
N LEU A 160 -0.04 -5.85 5.76
CA LEU A 160 0.51 -7.02 6.42
C LEU A 160 1.67 -7.61 5.62
N LEU A 161 1.60 -7.63 4.28
CA LEU A 161 2.67 -8.13 3.42
C LEU A 161 3.93 -7.25 3.48
N GLN A 162 3.77 -5.92 3.49
CA GLN A 162 4.92 -5.00 3.65
C GLN A 162 5.59 -5.20 5.02
N ARG A 163 4.77 -5.28 6.08
CA ARG A 163 5.22 -5.53 7.46
C ARG A 163 5.90 -6.89 7.61
N TYR A 164 5.36 -7.94 7.01
CA TYR A 164 5.96 -9.28 6.99
C TYR A 164 7.34 -9.32 6.30
N THR A 165 7.55 -8.46 5.31
CA THR A 165 8.76 -8.44 4.50
C THR A 165 9.86 -7.58 5.13
N ARG A 166 9.49 -6.50 5.83
CA ARG A 166 10.43 -5.50 6.36
C ARG A 166 11.55 -6.05 7.26
N PRO A 167 11.32 -6.96 8.23
CA PRO A 167 12.40 -7.50 9.06
C PRO A 167 13.46 -8.25 8.26
N ARG A 168 13.12 -8.82 7.10
CA ARG A 168 14.08 -9.47 6.21
C ARG A 168 14.90 -8.43 5.45
N LEU A 169 14.27 -7.39 4.93
CA LEU A 169 14.94 -6.30 4.22
C LEU A 169 15.94 -5.57 5.13
N GLN A 170 15.52 -5.19 6.34
CA GLN A 170 16.38 -4.49 7.29
C GLN A 170 17.61 -5.31 7.72
N ARG A 171 17.44 -6.64 7.86
CA ARG A 171 18.58 -7.55 8.12
C ARG A 171 19.56 -7.60 6.95
N MET A 172 19.05 -7.64 5.71
CA MET A 172 19.91 -7.64 4.52
C MET A 172 20.67 -6.32 4.39
N ILE A 173 19.99 -5.18 4.55
CA ILE A 173 20.61 -3.84 4.54
C ILE A 173 21.77 -3.78 5.54
N LYS A 174 21.53 -4.16 6.80
CA LYS A 174 22.57 -4.18 7.83
C LYS A 174 23.76 -5.07 7.46
N LYS A 175 23.52 -6.23 6.82
CA LYS A 175 24.60 -7.14 6.39
C LYS A 175 25.47 -6.50 5.30
N PHE A 176 24.85 -5.81 4.33
CA PHE A 176 25.58 -5.12 3.27
C PHE A 176 26.35 -3.90 3.80
N GLU A 177 25.77 -3.12 4.71
CA GLU A 177 26.45 -1.99 5.37
C GLU A 177 27.74 -2.44 6.07
N VAL A 178 27.69 -3.54 6.83
CA VAL A 178 28.90 -4.10 7.47
C VAL A 178 29.92 -4.55 6.43
N THR A 179 29.47 -5.18 5.34
CA THR A 179 30.38 -5.68 4.30
C THR A 179 31.11 -4.54 3.59
N GLU A 180 30.40 -3.47 3.23
CA GLU A 180 31.00 -2.27 2.62
C GLU A 180 32.00 -1.60 3.55
N LEU A 181 31.68 -1.47 4.85
CA LEU A 181 32.59 -0.91 5.85
C LEU A 181 33.87 -1.73 6.07
N THR A 182 33.82 -3.05 5.89
CA THR A 182 34.99 -3.94 6.00
C THR A 182 35.81 -4.06 4.72
N SER A 183 35.33 -3.51 3.60
CA SER A 183 35.99 -3.53 2.29
C SER A 183 36.73 -2.24 1.93
N VAL A 184 36.67 -1.24 2.81
CA VAL A 184 37.43 0.03 2.78
C VAL A 184 38.63 -0.08 3.71
#